data_AF-A0A5B8UAT4-F1
#
_entry.id   AF-A0A5B8UAT4-F1
#
_cell.length_a   1.000
_cell.length_b   1.000
_cell.length_c   1.000
_cell.angle_alpha   90.00
_cell.angle_beta   90.00
_cell.angle_gamma   90.00
#
_symmetry.space_group_name_H-M   'P 1'
#
loop_
_entity.id
_entity.type
_entity.pdbx_description
1 polymer ?
#
loop_
_entity_poly.entity_id
_entity_poly.type
_entity_poly.pdbx_seq_one_letter_code
_entity_poly.pdbx_strand_id
1 'polypeptide(L)'
;MVPGTPWPPAGTRELPPDGYRAVVGESFHQEALAATAPLCVPGEEGRPMFRAVLIAEPDNPYDPNAVAIHSAAGKVGHLSRADAVDYVPVLAALAERGLRAGGCHAFLNGGPRDRTYGVVLRLSPAPDCLLDVLAGG
;
A
#
# COMPACT_ATOMS: atom_id res chain seq x y z
N MET A 1 -9.66 6.45 10.99
CA MET A 1 -9.10 5.26 11.67
C MET A 1 -9.51 5.33 13.14
N VAL A 2 -9.88 4.21 13.76
CA VAL A 2 -10.19 4.16 15.19
C VAL A 2 -8.88 4.04 16.00
N PRO A 3 -8.60 4.94 16.96
CA PRO A 3 -7.41 4.86 17.81
C PRO A 3 -7.29 3.48 18.49
N GLY A 4 -6.08 2.90 18.50
CA GLY A 4 -5.79 1.65 19.21
C GLY A 4 -6.04 0.35 18.43
N THR A 5 -6.44 0.42 17.15
CA THR A 5 -6.47 -0.79 16.29
C THR A 5 -5.04 -1.18 15.90
N PRO A 6 -4.65 -2.47 16.05
CA PRO A 6 -3.33 -2.91 15.61
C PRO A 6 -3.16 -2.68 14.11
N TRP A 7 -1.97 -2.20 13.74
CA TRP A 7 -1.59 -1.97 12.36
C TRP A 7 -0.48 -2.94 11.95
N PRO A 8 -0.61 -3.68 10.83
CA PRO A 8 -1.71 -3.67 9.86
C PRO A 8 -3.00 -4.33 10.41
N PRO A 9 -4.18 -4.06 9.81
CA PRO A 9 -5.44 -4.62 10.27
C PRO A 9 -5.47 -6.14 10.12
N ALA A 10 -6.27 -6.82 10.96
CA ALA A 10 -6.48 -8.26 10.86
C ALA A 10 -6.98 -8.68 9.46
N GLY A 11 -6.50 -9.83 8.98
CA GLY A 11 -6.77 -10.29 7.61
C GLY A 11 -5.91 -9.61 6.54
N THR A 12 -4.81 -8.96 6.93
CA THR A 12 -3.78 -8.50 5.99
C THR A 12 -2.74 -9.60 5.78
N ARG A 13 -2.38 -9.88 4.53
CA ARG A 13 -1.28 -10.77 4.17
C ARG A 13 -0.12 -10.00 3.59
N GLU A 14 1.08 -10.20 4.13
CA GLU A 14 2.30 -9.63 3.55
C GLU A 14 2.53 -10.19 2.15
N LEU A 15 2.78 -9.30 1.18
CA LEU A 15 3.07 -9.64 -0.20
C LEU A 15 4.60 -9.64 -0.43
N PRO A 16 5.12 -10.46 -1.36
CA PRO A 16 6.55 -10.54 -1.65
C PRO A 16 7.17 -9.18 -2.00
N PRO A 17 8.40 -8.85 -1.52
CA PRO A 17 9.00 -7.52 -1.66
C PRO A 17 10.13 -7.46 -2.71
N ASP A 18 9.92 -7.91 -3.96
CA ASP A 18 10.94 -7.92 -5.03
C ASP A 18 10.64 -6.93 -6.18
N GLY A 19 10.28 -5.71 -5.81
CA GLY A 19 10.24 -4.60 -6.75
C GLY A 19 9.94 -3.28 -6.06
N TYR A 20 9.78 -2.24 -6.87
CA TYR A 20 9.21 -0.96 -6.44
C TYR A 20 7.95 -0.67 -7.23
N ARG A 21 6.91 -0.14 -6.58
CA ARG A 21 5.68 0.30 -7.23
C ARG A 21 5.33 1.73 -6.84
N ALA A 22 4.95 2.51 -7.84
CA ALA A 22 4.64 3.91 -7.66
C ALA A 22 3.27 4.06 -7.01
N VAL A 23 3.19 5.00 -6.06
CA VAL A 23 1.92 5.50 -5.56
C VAL A 23 1.60 6.78 -6.33
N VAL A 24 0.32 7.00 -6.64
CA VAL A 24 -0.17 8.21 -7.30
C VAL A 24 -1.28 8.85 -6.47
N GLY A 25 -1.58 10.11 -6.78
CA GLY A 25 -2.61 10.87 -6.05
C GLY A 25 -2.15 11.35 -4.66
N GLU A 26 -0.87 11.23 -4.33
CA GLU A 26 -0.31 11.59 -3.03
C GLU A 26 -0.52 13.08 -2.69
N SER A 27 -0.61 13.94 -3.71
CA SER A 27 -0.90 15.37 -3.54
C SER A 27 -2.26 15.62 -2.87
N PHE A 28 -3.23 14.72 -3.03
CA PHE A 28 -4.54 14.79 -2.37
C PHE A 28 -4.51 14.26 -0.92
N HIS A 29 -3.40 13.66 -0.49
CA HIS A 29 -3.26 12.94 0.77
C HIS A 29 -2.08 13.43 1.64
N GLN A 30 -1.60 14.65 1.41
CA GLN A 30 -0.43 15.20 2.11
C GLN A 30 -0.59 15.26 3.64
N GLU A 31 -1.80 15.49 4.16
CA GLU A 31 -2.07 15.47 5.61
C GLU A 31 -1.83 14.06 6.20
N ALA A 32 -2.35 13.02 5.56
CA ALA A 32 -2.14 11.63 5.99
C ALA A 32 -0.67 11.20 5.85
N LEU A 33 0.02 11.68 4.82
CA LEU A 33 1.45 11.44 4.62
C LEU A 33 2.29 12.12 5.71
N ALA A 34 2.00 13.38 6.04
CA ALA A 34 2.65 14.10 7.12
C ALA A 34 2.43 13.41 8.49
N ALA A 35 1.21 12.91 8.73
CA ALA A 35 0.90 12.14 9.93
C ALA A 35 1.53 10.73 9.93
N THR A 36 1.93 10.21 8.77
CA THR A 36 2.66 8.94 8.64
C THR A 36 4.16 9.12 8.95
N ALA A 37 4.76 10.26 8.62
CA ALA A 37 6.18 10.54 8.84
C ALA A 37 6.70 10.23 10.26
N PRO A 38 6.03 10.65 11.37
CA PRO A 38 6.48 10.32 12.72
C PRO A 38 6.30 8.84 13.09
N LEU A 39 5.56 8.06 12.28
CA LEU A 39 5.36 6.62 12.47
C LEU A 39 6.39 5.78 11.71
N CYS A 40 7.23 6.41 10.88
CA CYS A 40 8.25 5.71 10.12
C CYS A 40 9.37 5.18 11.02
N VAL A 41 9.90 4.04 10.62
CA VAL A 41 11.12 3.42 11.18
C VAL A 41 12.23 3.40 10.12
N PRO A 42 13.51 3.29 10.50
CA PRO A 42 14.58 3.11 9.52
C PRO A 42 14.40 1.81 8.72
N GLY A 43 14.32 1.91 7.39
CA GLY A 43 14.29 0.78 6.46
C GLY A 43 15.61 0.59 5.71
N GLU A 44 15.52 0.10 4.47
CA GLU A 44 16.66 -0.05 3.56
C GLU A 44 17.43 1.27 3.44
N GLU A 45 18.76 1.23 3.65
CA GLU A 45 19.66 2.40 3.60
C GLU A 45 19.27 3.53 4.58
N GLY A 46 18.53 3.21 5.64
CA GLY A 46 18.05 4.20 6.62
C GLY A 46 16.89 5.07 6.11
N ARG A 47 16.30 4.74 4.95
CA ARG A 47 15.15 5.47 4.40
C ARG A 47 13.94 5.34 5.33
N PRO A 48 13.16 6.41 5.55
CA PRO A 48 11.93 6.33 6.34
C PRO A 48 10.95 5.31 5.74
N MET A 49 10.63 4.27 6.51
CA MET A 49 9.80 3.16 6.08
C MET A 49 8.57 3.01 6.99
N PHE A 50 7.43 2.65 6.42
CA PHE A 50 6.23 2.29 7.17
C PHE A 50 5.56 1.05 6.57
N ARG A 51 4.65 0.43 7.32
CA ARG A 51 3.80 -0.66 6.81
C ARG A 51 2.62 -0.07 6.04
N ALA A 52 2.51 -0.40 4.76
CA ALA A 52 1.40 -0.03 3.90
C ALA A 52 0.46 -1.22 3.68
N VAL A 53 -0.81 -0.90 3.39
CA VAL A 53 -1.87 -1.87 3.12
C VAL A 53 -2.56 -1.49 1.81
N LEU A 54 -2.74 -2.48 0.93
CA LEU A 54 -3.40 -2.37 -0.37
C LEU A 54 -4.84 -2.88 -0.25
N ILE A 55 -5.81 -2.04 -0.64
CA ILE A 55 -7.24 -2.35 -0.56
C ILE A 55 -7.89 -2.05 -1.91
N ALA A 56 -8.61 -3.01 -2.49
CA ALA A 56 -9.36 -2.80 -3.72
C ALA A 56 -10.60 -1.90 -3.45
N GLU A 57 -10.88 -0.96 -4.35
CA GLU A 57 -12.07 -0.11 -4.34
C GLU A 57 -12.93 -0.41 -5.59
N PRO A 58 -13.58 -1.59 -5.70
CA PRO A 58 -14.36 -1.97 -6.89
C PRO A 58 -15.55 -1.04 -7.16
N ASP A 59 -16.08 -0.40 -6.11
CA ASP A 59 -17.18 0.56 -6.19
C ASP A 59 -16.68 2.00 -6.43
N ASN A 60 -15.40 2.20 -6.74
CA ASN A 60 -14.87 3.53 -7.03
C ASN A 60 -15.49 4.07 -8.33
N PRO A 61 -16.13 5.26 -8.30
CA PRO A 61 -16.90 5.77 -9.44
C PRO A 61 -16.02 6.21 -10.63
N TYR A 62 -14.72 6.36 -10.42
CA TYR A 62 -13.77 6.80 -11.45
C TYR A 62 -12.99 5.64 -12.09
N ASP A 63 -12.68 4.61 -11.32
CA ASP A 63 -11.90 3.47 -11.76
C ASP A 63 -12.24 2.22 -10.93
N PRO A 64 -12.97 1.23 -11.47
CA PRO A 64 -13.33 0.01 -10.74
C PRO A 64 -12.11 -0.87 -10.42
N ASN A 65 -10.94 -0.61 -11.02
CA ASN A 65 -9.71 -1.30 -10.69
C ASN A 65 -8.89 -0.56 -9.62
N ALA A 66 -9.38 0.55 -9.06
CA ALA A 66 -8.63 1.36 -8.12
C ALA A 66 -8.17 0.53 -6.91
N VAL A 67 -6.88 0.64 -6.58
CA VAL A 67 -6.29 0.03 -5.38
C VAL A 67 -5.78 1.16 -4.48
N ALA A 68 -6.45 1.36 -3.35
CA ALA A 68 -6.07 2.33 -2.35
C ALA A 68 -4.88 1.84 -1.53
N ILE A 69 -3.97 2.76 -1.24
CA ILE A 69 -2.83 2.54 -0.34
C ILE A 69 -3.10 3.25 0.97
N HIS A 70 -3.01 2.51 2.07
CA HIS A 70 -3.21 3.02 3.41
C HIS A 70 -1.97 2.86 4.28
N SER A 71 -1.77 3.82 5.18
CA SER A 71 -0.89 3.73 6.34
C SER A 71 -1.73 3.69 7.63
N ALA A 72 -1.03 3.57 8.77
CA ALA A 72 -1.61 3.76 10.09
C ALA A 72 -2.20 5.17 10.33
N ALA A 73 -1.92 6.15 9.46
CA ALA A 73 -2.47 7.51 9.58
C ALA A 73 -3.64 7.79 8.63
N GLY A 74 -3.85 6.96 7.60
CA GLY A 74 -4.93 7.15 6.63
C GLY A 74 -4.57 6.69 5.22
N LYS A 75 -5.41 7.06 4.26
CA LYS A 75 -5.14 6.84 2.84
C LYS A 75 -4.02 7.76 2.39
N VAL A 76 -2.99 7.20 1.77
CA VAL A 76 -1.79 7.92 1.32
C VAL A 76 -1.73 8.08 -0.19
N GLY A 77 -2.60 7.37 -0.92
CA GLY A 77 -2.72 7.44 -2.37
C GLY A 77 -3.34 6.18 -2.94
N HIS A 78 -3.03 5.92 -4.20
CA HIS A 78 -3.43 4.72 -4.95
C HIS A 78 -2.25 4.10 -5.68
N LEU A 79 -2.34 2.83 -6.04
CA LEU A 79 -1.47 2.30 -7.09
C LEU A 79 -1.68 3.09 -8.38
N SER A 80 -0.62 3.17 -9.20
CA SER A 80 -0.75 3.64 -10.57
C SER A 80 -1.84 2.84 -11.30
N ARG A 81 -2.56 3.45 -12.26
CA ARG A 81 -3.64 2.75 -12.98
C ARG A 81 -3.16 1.47 -13.66
N ALA A 82 -1.93 1.48 -14.21
CA ALA A 82 -1.34 0.31 -14.83
C ALA A 82 -1.11 -0.81 -13.81
N ASP A 83 -0.48 -0.50 -12.68
CA ASP A 83 -0.26 -1.49 -11.62
C ASP A 83 -1.60 -1.95 -11.02
N ALA A 84 -2.55 -1.06 -10.82
CA ALA A 84 -3.84 -1.38 -10.20
C ALA A 84 -4.57 -2.49 -10.97
N VAL A 85 -4.59 -2.42 -12.31
CA VAL A 85 -5.15 -3.49 -13.18
C VAL A 85 -4.47 -4.83 -12.93
N ASP A 86 -3.14 -4.84 -12.78
CA ASP A 86 -2.37 -6.07 -12.56
C ASP A 86 -2.56 -6.64 -11.15
N TYR A 87 -2.79 -5.79 -10.13
CA TYR A 87 -2.98 -6.23 -8.73
C TYR A 87 -4.42 -6.60 -8.37
N VAL A 88 -5.43 -6.20 -9.15
CA VAL A 88 -6.83 -6.62 -8.89
C VAL A 88 -6.96 -8.15 -8.75
N PRO A 89 -6.39 -8.99 -9.65
CA PRO A 89 -6.38 -10.44 -9.47
C PRO A 89 -5.72 -10.91 -8.16
N VAL A 90 -4.63 -10.25 -7.72
CA VAL A 90 -3.96 -10.58 -6.46
C VAL A 90 -4.91 -10.34 -5.29
N LEU A 91 -5.55 -9.18 -5.24
CA LEU A 91 -6.47 -8.81 -4.16
C LEU A 91 -7.76 -9.65 -4.19
N ALA A 92 -8.24 -10.03 -5.37
CA ALA A 92 -9.34 -10.98 -5.52
C ALA A 92 -8.98 -12.35 -4.94
N ALA A 93 -7.80 -12.88 -5.26
CA ALA A 93 -7.33 -14.16 -4.72
C ALA A 93 -7.16 -14.13 -3.19
N LEU A 94 -6.75 -12.99 -2.62
CA LEU A 94 -6.77 -12.78 -1.16
C LEU A 94 -8.20 -12.83 -0.60
N ALA A 95 -9.14 -12.14 -1.24
CA ALA A 95 -10.54 -12.08 -0.82
C ALA A 95 -11.22 -13.46 -0.83
N GLU A 96 -10.95 -14.29 -1.85
CA GLU A 96 -11.44 -15.68 -1.94
C GLU A 96 -10.98 -16.55 -0.76
N ARG A 97 -9.92 -16.13 -0.06
CA ARG A 97 -9.35 -16.80 1.12
C ARG A 97 -9.76 -16.15 2.44
N GLY A 98 -10.69 -15.20 2.40
CA GLY A 98 -11.16 -14.46 3.58
C GLY A 98 -10.19 -13.40 4.07
N LEU A 99 -9.14 -13.07 3.30
CA LEU A 99 -8.24 -11.97 3.59
C LEU A 99 -8.79 -10.68 3.01
N ARG A 100 -8.50 -9.56 3.67
CA ARG A 100 -9.08 -8.25 3.36
C ARG A 100 -8.12 -7.34 2.62
N ALA A 101 -6.83 -7.60 2.71
CA ALA A 101 -5.83 -6.71 2.16
C ALA A 101 -4.47 -7.39 1.93
N GLY A 102 -3.70 -6.82 0.99
CA GLY A 102 -2.27 -7.06 0.88
C GLY A 102 -1.48 -6.08 1.76
N GLY A 103 -0.41 -6.54 2.39
CA GLY A 103 0.52 -5.74 3.17
C GLY A 103 1.87 -5.66 2.46
N CYS A 104 2.55 -4.52 2.59
CA CYS A 104 3.93 -4.37 2.12
C CYS A 104 4.67 -3.30 2.94
N HIS A 105 5.98 -3.26 2.80
CA HIS A 105 6.75 -2.09 3.20
C HIS A 105 6.58 -0.96 2.18
N ALA A 106 6.57 0.28 2.66
CA ALA A 106 6.56 1.47 1.84
C ALA A 106 7.57 2.48 2.37
N PHE A 107 8.23 3.19 1.44
CA PHE A 107 9.20 4.22 1.76
C PHE A 107 8.58 5.59 1.53
N LEU A 108 8.69 6.44 2.54
CA LEU A 108 8.32 7.84 2.47
C LEU A 108 9.51 8.64 1.92
N ASN A 109 9.28 9.37 0.84
CA ASN A 109 10.27 10.22 0.19
C ASN A 109 9.87 11.70 0.33
N GLY A 110 10.83 12.61 0.19
CA GLY A 110 10.61 14.04 0.32
C GLY A 110 10.46 14.49 1.78
N GLY A 111 9.70 15.55 2.01
CA GLY A 111 9.37 16.06 3.34
C GLY A 111 9.32 17.58 3.46
N PRO A 112 9.39 18.15 4.68
CA PRO A 112 9.15 19.57 4.92
C PRO A 112 10.11 20.51 4.17
N ARG A 113 11.29 20.00 3.76
CA ARG A 113 12.24 20.73 2.90
C ARG A 113 11.90 20.66 1.41
N ASP A 114 11.25 19.58 0.97
CA ASP A 114 10.91 19.29 -0.43
C ASP A 114 9.46 19.66 -0.80
N ARG A 115 8.74 20.33 0.12
CA ARG A 115 7.35 20.83 0.04
C ARG A 115 6.25 19.77 -0.07
N THR A 116 6.54 18.55 -0.52
CA THR A 116 5.57 17.45 -0.59
C THR A 116 6.20 16.12 -0.21
N TYR A 117 5.40 15.26 0.42
CA TYR A 117 5.72 13.85 0.64
C TYR A 117 5.31 13.01 -0.57
N GLY A 118 6.12 12.01 -0.89
CA GLY A 118 5.80 10.93 -1.81
C GLY A 118 6.04 9.55 -1.20
N VAL A 119 5.59 8.50 -1.87
CA VAL A 119 5.58 7.11 -1.43
C VAL A 119 5.98 6.20 -2.58
N VAL A 120 6.83 5.22 -2.26
CA VAL A 120 7.07 4.08 -3.13
C VAL A 120 6.90 2.79 -2.34
N LEU A 121 6.18 1.83 -2.89
CA LEU A 121 5.98 0.52 -2.26
C LEU A 121 7.15 -0.40 -2.57
N ARG A 122 7.56 -1.22 -1.62
CA ARG A 122 8.47 -2.36 -1.84
C ARG A 122 7.61 -3.60 -2.06
N LEU A 123 7.41 -3.94 -3.33
CA LEU A 123 6.41 -4.91 -3.75
C LEU A 123 6.84 -5.59 -5.06
N SER A 124 6.86 -6.93 -5.06
CA SER A 124 7.12 -7.78 -6.23
C SER A 124 6.08 -7.54 -7.32
N PRO A 125 6.40 -7.79 -8.60
CA PRO A 125 5.40 -7.79 -9.67
C PRO A 125 4.13 -8.60 -9.34
N ALA A 126 2.99 -8.12 -9.83
CA ALA A 126 1.70 -8.73 -9.53
C ALA A 126 1.61 -10.23 -9.87
N PRO A 127 2.21 -10.74 -10.97
CA PRO A 127 2.25 -12.18 -11.22
C PRO A 127 2.93 -12.97 -10.10
N ASP A 128 4.01 -12.45 -9.53
CA ASP A 128 4.75 -13.12 -8.45
C ASP A 128 3.98 -13.05 -7.14
N CYS A 129 3.34 -11.91 -6.85
CA CYS A 129 2.41 -11.79 -5.72
C CYS A 129 1.23 -12.75 -5.86
N LEU A 130 0.66 -12.88 -7.06
CA LEU A 130 -0.45 -13.79 -7.33
C LEU A 130 -0.01 -15.24 -7.14
N LEU A 131 1.16 -15.61 -7.65
CA LEU A 131 1.74 -16.94 -7.45
C LEU A 131 1.97 -17.22 -5.96
N ASP A 132 2.53 -16.28 -5.19
CA ASP A 132 2.71 -16.43 -3.75
C ASP A 132 1.38 -16.66 -3.03
N VAL A 133 0.37 -15.82 -3.34
CA VAL A 133 -0.98 -16.00 -2.80
C VAL A 133 -1.44 -17.39 -3.15
N LEU A 134 -1.52 -17.76 -4.43
CA LEU A 134 -2.02 -19.07 -4.87
C LEU A 134 -1.24 -20.26 -4.27
N ALA A 135 0.07 -20.16 -4.12
CA ALA A 135 0.94 -21.25 -3.68
C ALA A 135 0.85 -21.59 -2.19
N GLY A 136 0.30 -20.71 -1.34
CA GLY A 136 0.19 -21.01 0.09
C GLY A 136 -1.06 -20.40 0.71
N GLY A 137 -1.95 -21.23 1.25
CA GLY A 137 -3.21 -20.90 1.94
C GLY A 137 -3.06 -19.85 3.01
#